data_AF-A0A940ZLY2-F1
#
_entry.id   AF-A0A940ZLY2-F1
#
_cell.length_a   1.000
_cell.length_b   1.000
_cell.length_c   1.000
_cell.angle_alpha   90.00
_cell.angle_beta   90.00
_cell.angle_gamma   90.00
#
_symmetry.space_group_name_H-M   'P 1'
#
loop_
_entity.id
_entity.type
_entity.pdbx_description
1 polymer ?
#
loop_
_entity_poly.entity_id
_entity_poly.type
_entity_poly.pdbx_seq_one_letter_code
_entity_poly.pdbx_strand_id
1 'polypeptide(L)'
;MKKRFNLKNPTEVRLLKILAYGEGIITKDQFLTTANKTMLSKYQAANLIAPMPNAPKGVYQVTKKFQALYREQVEPNHHFSGSGSVPHSTALNEILHLVPTDTNITTGQELKRELSQFRNTALYEQRLGDLFEQALRHVDACDHRLTENIGGEKEDECLFNLIDAQKMLDQINHPARRCSPADLMLTFNNNDQFVEFYSEIYTLYQNSQGLTERQQRLFTETLQTLDELEKRPVSAGISLCVEIVTANYSFLDIEQKQSYSYLKGRDIIYIPAQ
;
A
#
# COMPACT_ATOMS: atom_id res chain seq x y z
N MET A 1 -32.70 20.66 -0.62
CA MET A 1 -31.86 20.34 -1.80
C MET A 1 -30.92 19.19 -1.47
N LYS A 2 -30.93 18.10 -2.25
CA LYS A 2 -29.88 17.06 -2.16
C LYS A 2 -28.55 17.70 -2.55
N LYS A 3 -27.61 17.80 -1.61
CA LYS A 3 -26.28 18.36 -1.88
C LYS A 3 -25.55 17.41 -2.82
N ARG A 4 -24.95 17.95 -3.89
CA ARG A 4 -24.15 17.19 -4.87
C ARG A 4 -22.68 17.59 -4.76
N PHE A 5 -21.80 16.69 -5.13
CA PHE A 5 -20.40 17.02 -5.32
C PHE A 5 -20.24 17.89 -6.57
N ASN A 6 -19.31 18.86 -6.53
CA ASN A 6 -18.98 19.64 -7.71
C ASN A 6 -17.86 18.94 -8.50
N LEU A 7 -18.25 17.99 -9.36
CA LEU A 7 -17.30 17.21 -10.18
C LEU A 7 -16.60 18.05 -11.26
N LYS A 8 -17.00 19.31 -11.46
CA LYS A 8 -16.29 20.26 -12.34
C LYS A 8 -15.15 20.98 -11.62
N ASN A 9 -15.05 20.86 -10.30
CA ASN A 9 -13.97 21.47 -9.51
C ASN A 9 -12.84 20.44 -9.30
N PRO A 10 -11.66 20.61 -9.93
CA PRO A 10 -10.55 19.67 -9.79
C PRO A 10 -10.11 19.46 -8.34
N THR A 11 -10.13 20.51 -7.52
CA THR A 11 -9.82 20.45 -6.09
C THR A 11 -10.80 19.56 -5.33
N GLU A 12 -12.11 19.65 -5.64
CA GLU A 12 -13.11 18.80 -5.00
C GLU A 12 -12.97 17.36 -5.48
N VAL A 13 -12.73 17.11 -6.77
CA VAL A 13 -12.46 15.76 -7.30
C VAL A 13 -11.24 15.12 -6.63
N ARG A 14 -10.14 15.88 -6.47
CA ARG A 14 -8.94 15.42 -5.77
C ARG A 14 -9.24 15.02 -4.32
N LEU A 15 -9.92 15.90 -3.58
CA LEU A 15 -10.34 15.62 -2.21
C LEU A 15 -11.23 14.37 -2.13
N LEU A 16 -12.16 14.20 -3.06
CA LEU A 16 -13.03 13.02 -3.12
C LEU A 16 -12.23 11.73 -3.30
N LYS A 17 -11.21 11.73 -4.15
CA LYS A 17 -10.31 10.57 -4.32
C LYS A 17 -9.56 10.27 -3.02
N ILE A 18 -8.94 11.27 -2.41
CA ILE A 18 -8.23 11.11 -1.12
C ILE A 18 -9.17 10.52 -0.07
N LEU A 19 -10.37 11.07 0.10
CA LEU A 19 -11.35 10.55 1.06
C LEU A 19 -11.88 9.15 0.71
N ALA A 20 -11.92 8.77 -0.57
CA ALA A 20 -12.45 7.49 -1.01
C ALA A 20 -11.43 6.36 -0.89
N TYR A 21 -10.17 6.60 -1.27
CA TYR A 21 -9.10 5.62 -1.29
C TYR A 21 -8.19 5.69 -0.05
N GLY A 22 -8.16 6.82 0.65
CA GLY A 22 -7.37 7.09 1.86
C GLY A 22 -8.03 6.61 3.15
N GLU A 23 -8.71 5.46 3.10
CA GLU A 23 -9.44 4.85 4.21
C GLU A 23 -10.60 5.67 4.80
N GLY A 24 -10.94 6.80 4.17
CA GLY A 24 -11.98 7.69 4.66
C GLY A 24 -11.60 8.46 5.92
N ILE A 25 -10.32 8.52 6.29
CA ILE A 25 -9.82 9.32 7.42
C ILE A 25 -8.92 10.43 6.86
N ILE A 26 -9.04 11.64 7.39
CA ILE A 26 -8.22 12.79 6.98
C ILE A 26 -7.96 13.72 8.15
N THR A 27 -6.74 14.24 8.27
CA THR A 27 -6.46 15.31 9.22
C THR A 27 -6.94 16.66 8.68
N LYS A 28 -7.17 17.61 9.59
CA LYS A 28 -7.51 18.99 9.22
C LYS A 28 -6.46 19.59 8.30
N ASP A 29 -5.19 19.38 8.61
CA ASP A 29 -4.08 19.97 7.85
C ASP A 29 -4.02 19.36 6.45
N GLN A 30 -4.14 18.03 6.32
CA GLN A 30 -4.26 17.37 5.02
C GLN A 30 -5.44 17.90 4.21
N PHE A 31 -6.63 18.03 4.84
CA PHE A 31 -7.79 18.60 4.16
C PHE A 31 -7.51 20.02 3.65
N LEU A 32 -6.84 20.85 4.45
CA LEU A 32 -6.52 22.22 4.10
C LEU A 32 -5.39 22.34 3.07
N THR A 33 -4.48 21.36 3.00
CA THR A 33 -3.48 21.23 1.93
C THR A 33 -4.13 20.87 0.61
N THR A 34 -5.12 19.95 0.61
CA THR A 34 -5.85 19.60 -0.62
C THR A 34 -6.81 20.71 -1.05
N ALA A 35 -7.48 21.35 -0.08
CA ALA A 35 -8.63 22.21 -0.33
C ALA A 35 -8.53 23.52 0.47
N ASN A 36 -9.60 23.93 1.16
CA ASN A 36 -9.61 25.15 1.95
C ASN A 36 -10.62 25.10 3.10
N LYS A 37 -10.54 26.09 4.00
CA LYS A 37 -11.39 26.20 5.19
C LYS A 37 -12.89 26.23 4.84
N THR A 38 -13.26 26.91 3.75
CA THR A 38 -14.65 26.99 3.28
C THR A 38 -15.18 25.62 2.88
N MET A 39 -14.39 24.82 2.17
CA MET A 39 -14.77 23.46 1.78
C MET A 39 -14.86 22.54 3.01
N LEU A 40 -13.93 22.67 3.96
CA LEU A 40 -13.98 21.91 5.21
C LEU A 40 -15.30 22.17 5.97
N SER A 41 -15.63 23.44 6.21
CA SER A 41 -16.90 23.82 6.84
C SER A 41 -18.12 23.35 6.04
N LYS A 42 -18.06 23.40 4.71
CA LYS A 42 -19.12 22.89 3.82
C LYS A 42 -19.33 21.38 3.97
N TYR A 43 -18.26 20.60 4.14
CA TYR A 43 -18.31 19.14 4.30
C TYR A 43 -18.83 18.76 5.69
N GLN A 44 -18.36 19.45 6.74
CA GLN A 44 -18.85 19.28 8.11
C GLN A 44 -20.34 19.63 8.24
N ALA A 45 -20.76 20.82 7.78
CA ALA A 45 -22.15 21.26 7.86
C ALA A 45 -23.11 20.35 7.05
N ALA A 46 -22.60 19.67 6.03
CA ALA A 46 -23.37 18.69 5.27
C ALA A 46 -23.40 17.28 5.87
N ASN A 47 -22.68 17.06 6.99
CA ASN A 47 -22.46 15.75 7.57
C ASN A 47 -21.84 14.75 6.57
N LEU A 48 -20.90 15.23 5.75
CA LEU A 48 -20.12 14.37 4.84
C LEU A 48 -18.87 13.83 5.52
N ILE A 49 -18.33 14.60 6.46
CA ILE A 49 -17.29 14.16 7.39
C ILE A 49 -17.72 14.48 8.82
N ALA A 50 -17.21 13.71 9.77
CA ALA A 50 -17.43 13.92 11.20
C ALA A 50 -16.11 13.73 11.96
N PRO A 51 -15.95 14.32 13.17
CA PRO A 51 -14.80 14.02 14.02
C PRO A 51 -14.67 12.51 14.23
N MET A 52 -13.45 12.00 14.13
CA MET A 52 -13.19 10.58 14.36
C MET A 52 -13.22 10.28 15.87
N PRO A 53 -13.99 9.27 16.34
CA PRO A 53 -13.99 8.87 17.74
C PRO A 53 -12.60 8.45 18.20
N ASN A 54 -12.21 8.84 19.42
CA ASN A 54 -10.92 8.48 20.04
C ASN A 54 -9.66 8.92 19.27
N ALA A 55 -9.80 9.83 18.30
CA ALA A 55 -8.68 10.43 17.59
C ALA A 55 -8.36 11.84 18.13
N PRO A 56 -7.15 12.37 17.88
CA PRO A 56 -6.82 13.76 18.19
C PRO A 56 -7.80 14.75 17.55
N LYS A 57 -7.95 15.92 18.19
CA LYS A 57 -8.79 17.00 17.66
C LYS A 57 -8.32 17.40 16.26
N GLY A 58 -9.25 17.48 15.32
CA GLY A 58 -8.95 17.82 13.94
C GLY A 58 -8.74 16.62 13.03
N VAL A 59 -8.91 15.40 13.51
CA VAL A 59 -9.04 14.21 12.66
C VAL A 59 -10.51 13.98 12.32
N TYR A 60 -10.79 13.78 11.04
CA TYR A 60 -12.13 13.56 10.52
C TYR A 60 -12.22 12.21 9.82
N GLN A 61 -13.42 11.63 9.83
CA GLN A 61 -13.75 10.45 9.03
C GLN A 61 -14.98 10.73 8.14
N VAL A 62 -15.03 10.10 6.97
CA VAL A 62 -16.18 10.15 6.07
C VAL A 62 -17.39 9.48 6.70
N THR A 63 -18.57 10.04 6.48
CA THR A 63 -19.82 9.47 6.99
C THR A 63 -20.44 8.49 5.99
N LYS A 64 -21.42 7.69 6.45
CA LYS A 64 -22.26 6.88 5.54
C LYS A 64 -22.94 7.71 4.46
N LYS A 65 -23.25 8.98 4.76
CA LYS A 65 -23.84 9.92 3.80
C LYS A 65 -22.87 10.28 2.69
N PHE A 66 -21.59 10.52 3.02
CA PHE A 66 -20.55 10.70 2.01
C PHE A 66 -20.40 9.46 1.15
N GLN A 67 -20.30 8.27 1.77
CA GLN A 67 -20.11 7.02 1.03
C GLN A 67 -21.26 6.75 0.05
N ALA A 68 -22.51 6.96 0.47
CA ALA A 68 -23.68 6.82 -0.40
C ALA A 68 -23.65 7.83 -1.55
N LEU A 69 -23.33 9.09 -1.27
CA LEU A 69 -23.26 10.14 -2.29
C LEU A 69 -22.13 9.88 -3.30
N TYR A 70 -20.99 9.36 -2.84
CA TYR A 70 -19.84 9.01 -3.67
C TYR A 70 -20.20 7.89 -4.62
N ARG A 71 -20.85 6.83 -4.14
CA ARG A 71 -21.34 5.75 -5.00
C ARG A 71 -22.42 6.23 -5.98
N GLU A 72 -23.30 7.13 -5.56
CA GLU A 72 -24.34 7.67 -6.45
C GLU A 72 -23.76 8.53 -7.59
N GLN A 73 -22.70 9.29 -7.34
CA GLN A 73 -22.27 10.37 -8.26
C GLN A 73 -20.90 10.17 -8.89
N VAL A 74 -20.03 9.37 -8.29
CA VAL A 74 -18.63 9.24 -8.69
C VAL A 74 -18.34 7.82 -9.15
N GLU A 75 -18.51 6.84 -8.26
CA GLU A 75 -18.15 5.45 -8.55
C GLU A 75 -19.11 4.45 -7.87
N PRO A 76 -20.14 3.97 -8.61
CA PRO A 76 -21.20 3.11 -8.05
C PRO A 76 -20.72 1.83 -7.36
N ASN A 77 -19.59 1.30 -7.82
CA ASN A 77 -19.03 0.04 -7.33
C ASN A 77 -17.91 0.25 -6.30
N HIS A 78 -17.67 1.48 -5.83
CA HIS A 78 -16.57 1.74 -4.89
C HIS A 78 -16.79 1.05 -3.55
N HIS A 79 -15.74 0.37 -3.08
CA HIS A 79 -15.71 -0.30 -1.78
C HIS A 79 -14.79 0.47 -0.84
N PHE A 80 -15.40 1.19 0.11
CA PHE A 80 -14.66 1.82 1.19
C PHE A 80 -14.03 0.76 2.09
N SER A 81 -12.71 0.83 2.25
CA SER A 81 -11.91 0.04 3.17
C SER A 81 -11.24 0.94 4.21
N GLY A 82 -10.68 0.36 5.27
CA GLY A 82 -9.85 1.10 6.20
C GLY A 82 -9.39 0.27 7.39
N SER A 83 -8.16 0.49 7.81
CA SER A 83 -7.56 -0.05 9.03
C SER A 83 -8.12 0.62 10.30
N GLY A 84 -8.63 1.85 10.17
CA GLY A 84 -8.98 2.70 11.31
C GLY A 84 -7.78 3.33 12.01
N SER A 85 -6.57 3.17 11.46
CA SER A 85 -5.33 3.72 11.99
C SER A 85 -5.04 5.10 11.38
N VAL A 86 -5.03 6.14 12.21
CA VAL A 86 -4.74 7.51 11.75
C VAL A 86 -3.36 7.62 11.08
N PRO A 87 -2.25 7.07 11.64
CA PRO A 87 -0.95 7.11 10.96
C PRO A 87 -0.97 6.45 9.58
N HIS A 88 -1.65 5.30 9.47
CA HIS A 88 -1.75 4.57 8.22
C HIS A 88 -2.54 5.37 7.16
N SER A 89 -3.72 5.88 7.53
CA SER A 89 -4.52 6.69 6.62
C SER A 89 -3.83 8.00 6.25
N THR A 90 -3.07 8.61 7.17
CA THR A 90 -2.27 9.81 6.90
C THR A 90 -1.23 9.54 5.81
N ALA A 91 -0.43 8.48 5.93
CA ALA A 91 0.56 8.10 4.93
C ALA A 91 -0.09 7.73 3.59
N LEU A 92 -1.23 7.01 3.62
CA LEU A 92 -1.98 6.69 2.40
C LEU A 92 -2.49 7.95 1.70
N ASN A 93 -3.00 8.92 2.45
CA ASN A 93 -3.44 10.21 1.92
C ASN A 93 -2.29 10.98 1.27
N GLU A 94 -1.10 10.96 1.87
CA GLU A 94 0.10 11.59 1.30
C GLU A 94 0.45 10.98 -0.05
N ILE A 95 0.48 9.65 -0.16
CA ILE A 95 0.68 8.99 -1.46
C ILE A 95 -0.40 9.38 -2.46
N LEU A 96 -1.68 9.36 -2.06
CA LEU A 96 -2.78 9.77 -2.94
C LEU A 96 -2.69 11.24 -3.38
N HIS A 97 -1.95 12.09 -2.67
CA HIS A 97 -1.65 13.46 -3.09
C HIS A 97 -0.54 13.56 -4.15
N LEU A 98 0.28 12.53 -4.31
CA LEU A 98 1.34 12.46 -5.32
C LEU A 98 0.87 11.79 -6.62
N VAL A 99 -0.20 10.99 -6.54
CA VAL A 99 -0.72 10.23 -7.70
C VAL A 99 -1.42 11.17 -8.70
N PRO A 100 -1.11 11.13 -10.01
CA PRO A 100 -1.82 11.93 -11.02
C PRO A 100 -3.34 11.69 -11.03
N THR A 101 -4.12 12.73 -11.35
CA THR A 101 -5.58 12.74 -11.08
C THR A 101 -6.36 11.70 -11.90
N ASP A 102 -5.88 11.26 -13.05
CA ASP A 102 -6.54 10.29 -13.93
C ASP A 102 -5.93 8.87 -13.81
N THR A 103 -5.02 8.65 -12.86
CA THR A 103 -4.53 7.31 -12.50
C THR A 103 -5.69 6.45 -12.01
N ASN A 104 -5.75 5.21 -12.49
CA ASN A 104 -6.71 4.21 -12.02
C ASN A 104 -6.21 3.61 -10.71
N ILE A 105 -7.07 3.55 -9.70
CA ILE A 105 -6.74 3.07 -8.36
C ILE A 105 -7.62 1.88 -8.04
N THR A 106 -7.01 0.76 -7.68
CA THR A 106 -7.70 -0.42 -7.13
C THR A 106 -7.46 -0.48 -5.62
N THR A 107 -8.53 -0.55 -4.85
CA THR A 107 -8.46 -0.60 -3.37
C THR A 107 -7.96 -1.96 -2.88
N GLY A 108 -7.38 -2.00 -1.67
CA GLY A 108 -7.03 -3.25 -1.00
C GLY A 108 -8.20 -4.23 -0.84
N GLN A 109 -9.45 -3.75 -0.73
CA GLN A 109 -10.63 -4.63 -0.69
C GLN A 109 -10.91 -5.30 -2.04
N GLU A 110 -10.71 -4.59 -3.15
CA GLU A 110 -10.80 -5.16 -4.48
C GLU A 110 -9.66 -6.14 -4.74
N LEU A 111 -8.42 -5.79 -4.33
CA LEU A 111 -7.27 -6.69 -4.40
C LEU A 111 -7.49 -7.98 -3.59
N LYS A 112 -8.15 -7.90 -2.41
CA LYS A 112 -8.55 -9.08 -1.62
C LYS A 112 -9.52 -9.98 -2.36
N ARG A 113 -10.51 -9.40 -3.04
CA ARG A 113 -11.48 -10.17 -3.84
C ARG A 113 -10.81 -10.83 -5.04
N GLU A 114 -9.94 -10.09 -5.73
CA GLU A 114 -9.16 -10.60 -6.85
C GLU A 114 -8.25 -11.75 -6.42
N LEU A 115 -7.57 -11.63 -5.27
CA LEU A 115 -6.74 -12.69 -4.71
C LEU A 115 -7.58 -13.94 -4.38
N SER A 116 -8.76 -13.75 -3.78
CA SER A 116 -9.67 -14.85 -3.47
C SER A 116 -10.08 -15.63 -4.73
N GLN A 117 -10.36 -14.93 -5.83
CA GLN A 117 -10.66 -15.56 -7.11
C GLN A 117 -9.43 -16.28 -7.70
N PHE A 118 -8.27 -15.62 -7.65
CA PHE A 118 -7.01 -16.16 -8.17
C PHE A 118 -6.59 -17.47 -7.47
N ARG A 119 -6.87 -17.61 -6.18
CA ARG A 119 -6.57 -18.82 -5.39
C ARG A 119 -7.20 -20.11 -5.94
N ASN A 120 -8.23 -19.99 -6.79
CA ASN A 120 -8.92 -21.13 -7.41
C ASN A 120 -8.42 -21.43 -8.83
N THR A 121 -7.22 -20.97 -9.20
CA THR A 121 -6.67 -21.15 -10.54
C THR A 121 -5.45 -22.08 -10.52
N ALA A 122 -5.24 -22.85 -11.59
CA ALA A 122 -4.06 -23.69 -11.74
C ALA A 122 -2.75 -22.89 -11.71
N LEU A 123 -2.76 -21.65 -12.22
CA LEU A 123 -1.60 -20.75 -12.18
C LEU A 123 -1.22 -20.38 -10.73
N TYR A 124 -2.18 -20.20 -9.84
CA TYR A 124 -1.90 -19.97 -8.43
C TYR A 124 -1.25 -21.19 -7.78
N GLU A 125 -1.80 -22.39 -8.02
CA GLU A 125 -1.23 -23.64 -7.49
C GLU A 125 0.20 -23.85 -7.97
N GLN A 126 0.46 -23.62 -9.26
CA GLN A 126 1.80 -23.68 -9.83
C GLN A 126 2.75 -22.70 -9.14
N ARG A 127 2.42 -21.40 -9.12
CA ARG A 127 3.28 -20.37 -8.51
C ARG A 127 3.50 -20.60 -7.02
N LEU A 128 2.50 -21.14 -6.32
CA LEU A 128 2.64 -21.49 -4.92
C LEU A 128 3.64 -22.65 -4.73
N GLY A 129 3.59 -23.66 -5.60
CA GLY A 129 4.60 -24.73 -5.62
C GLY A 129 6.00 -24.17 -5.84
N ASP A 130 6.18 -23.30 -6.83
CA ASP A 130 7.47 -22.67 -7.13
C ASP A 130 7.99 -21.84 -5.93
N LEU A 131 7.10 -21.09 -5.27
CA LEU A 131 7.43 -20.28 -4.09
C LEU A 131 7.84 -21.18 -2.91
N PHE A 132 7.15 -22.30 -2.72
CA PHE A 132 7.45 -23.28 -1.69
C PHE A 132 8.82 -23.94 -1.90
N GLU A 133 9.13 -24.35 -3.14
CA GLU A 133 10.45 -24.90 -3.50
C GLU A 133 11.58 -23.88 -3.32
N GLN A 134 11.33 -22.61 -3.63
CA GLN A 134 12.30 -21.54 -3.37
C GLN A 134 12.58 -21.37 -1.88
N ALA A 135 11.54 -21.36 -1.04
CA ALA A 135 11.69 -21.27 0.41
C ALA A 135 12.43 -22.48 0.98
N LEU A 136 12.13 -23.70 0.52
CA LEU A 136 12.87 -24.90 0.92
C LEU A 136 14.36 -24.81 0.57
N ARG A 137 14.70 -24.45 -0.67
CA ARG A 137 16.10 -24.25 -1.08
C ARG A 137 16.82 -23.20 -0.26
N HIS A 138 16.12 -22.14 0.15
CA HIS A 138 16.68 -21.11 1.00
C HIS A 138 17.00 -21.64 2.40
N VAL A 139 16.08 -22.41 3.00
CA VAL A 139 16.32 -23.10 4.28
C VAL A 139 17.53 -24.02 4.18
N ASP A 140 17.60 -24.87 3.15
CA ASP A 140 18.72 -25.80 2.94
C ASP A 140 20.07 -25.06 2.80
N ALA A 141 20.08 -23.93 2.07
CA ALA A 141 21.27 -23.11 1.91
C ALA A 141 21.72 -22.45 3.24
N CYS A 142 20.77 -21.98 4.05
CA CYS A 142 21.06 -21.43 5.37
C CYS A 142 21.58 -22.50 6.34
N ASP A 143 20.98 -23.70 6.32
CA ASP A 143 21.40 -24.84 7.15
C ASP A 143 22.81 -25.33 6.80
N HIS A 144 23.10 -25.41 5.49
CA HIS A 144 24.43 -25.75 5.01
C HIS A 144 25.47 -24.72 5.47
N ARG A 145 25.19 -23.42 5.31
CA ARG A 145 26.09 -22.35 5.76
C ARG A 145 26.30 -22.38 7.27
N LEU A 146 25.27 -22.65 8.06
CA LEU A 146 25.40 -22.82 9.50
C LEU A 146 26.36 -23.97 9.81
N THR A 147 26.16 -25.13 9.17
CA THR A 147 27.01 -26.32 9.35
C THR A 147 28.49 -26.04 9.05
N GLU A 148 28.78 -25.26 8.01
CA GLU A 148 30.15 -24.86 7.66
C GLU A 148 30.79 -23.88 8.65
N ASN A 149 30.00 -23.17 9.46
CA ASN A 149 30.45 -22.10 10.35
C ASN A 149 30.25 -22.42 11.85
N ILE A 150 29.90 -23.66 12.21
CA ILE A 150 29.72 -24.08 13.61
C ILE A 150 31.00 -23.81 14.42
N GLY A 151 30.85 -23.16 15.57
CA GLY A 151 31.95 -22.77 16.46
C GLY A 151 32.78 -21.58 15.97
N GLY A 152 32.36 -20.92 14.88
CA GLY A 152 33.04 -19.76 14.30
C GLY A 152 32.38 -18.42 14.64
N GLU A 153 33.04 -17.31 14.26
CA GLU A 153 32.58 -15.93 14.55
C GLU A 153 31.23 -15.57 13.90
N LYS A 154 30.76 -16.35 12.93
CA LYS A 154 29.52 -16.11 12.16
C LYS A 154 28.39 -17.08 12.47
N GLU A 155 28.55 -17.95 13.47
CA GLU A 155 27.54 -18.96 13.81
C GLU A 155 26.18 -18.32 14.15
N ASP A 156 26.18 -17.29 15.01
CA ASP A 156 24.96 -16.58 15.42
C ASP A 156 24.22 -15.97 14.23
N GLU A 157 24.94 -15.29 13.33
CA GLU A 157 24.36 -14.71 12.10
C GLU A 157 23.73 -15.80 11.22
N CYS A 158 24.41 -16.93 11.05
CA CYS A 158 23.89 -18.05 10.27
C CYS A 158 22.65 -18.65 10.92
N LEU A 159 22.63 -18.76 12.25
CA LEU A 159 21.48 -19.26 13.00
C LEU A 159 20.27 -18.33 12.86
N PHE A 160 20.46 -17.01 12.97
CA PHE A 160 19.37 -16.04 12.76
C PHE A 160 18.78 -16.15 11.35
N ASN A 161 19.64 -16.24 10.33
CA ASN A 161 19.19 -16.39 8.93
C ASN A 161 18.39 -17.69 8.74
N LEU A 162 18.83 -18.80 9.33
CA LEU A 162 18.12 -20.08 9.26
C LEU A 162 16.73 -19.99 9.92
N ILE A 163 16.65 -19.36 11.09
CA ILE A 163 15.39 -19.15 11.81
C ILE A 163 14.41 -18.33 10.95
N ASP A 164 14.87 -17.27 10.30
CA ASP A 164 14.00 -16.44 9.46
C ASP A 164 13.56 -17.16 8.19
N ALA A 165 14.45 -17.95 7.56
CA ALA A 165 14.09 -18.83 6.44
C ALA A 165 13.02 -19.86 6.82
N GLN A 166 13.13 -20.48 8.00
CA GLN A 166 12.13 -21.43 8.50
C GLN A 166 10.78 -20.75 8.76
N LYS A 167 10.77 -19.56 9.36
CA LYS A 167 9.53 -18.78 9.56
C LYS A 167 8.84 -18.45 8.23
N MET A 168 9.61 -18.11 7.19
CA MET A 168 9.07 -17.85 5.85
C MET A 168 8.41 -19.11 5.28
N LEU A 169 9.07 -20.26 5.39
CA LEU A 169 8.51 -21.56 4.95
C LEU A 169 7.22 -21.90 5.69
N ASP A 170 7.20 -21.74 7.02
CA ASP A 170 6.02 -21.97 7.86
C ASP A 170 4.86 -21.04 7.47
N GLN A 171 5.16 -19.77 7.16
CA GLN A 171 4.18 -18.82 6.69
C GLN A 171 3.54 -19.24 5.37
N ILE A 172 4.34 -19.65 4.38
CA ILE A 172 3.86 -20.12 3.07
C ILE A 172 2.98 -21.36 3.25
N ASN A 173 3.37 -22.26 4.15
CA ASN A 173 2.59 -23.46 4.48
C ASN A 173 1.23 -23.11 5.13
N HIS A 174 1.13 -22.03 5.89
CA HIS A 174 -0.07 -21.65 6.61
C HIS A 174 -1.07 -20.85 5.73
N PRO A 175 -2.20 -21.42 5.27
CA PRO A 175 -3.06 -20.79 4.25
C PRO A 175 -3.56 -19.38 4.61
N ALA A 176 -3.85 -19.14 5.89
CA ALA A 176 -4.33 -17.84 6.38
C ALA A 176 -3.24 -16.75 6.45
N ARG A 177 -1.95 -17.13 6.47
CA ARG A 177 -0.80 -16.22 6.60
C ARG A 177 0.07 -16.20 5.35
N ARG A 178 -0.30 -16.94 4.31
CA ARG A 178 0.49 -17.16 3.11
C ARG A 178 0.77 -15.90 2.30
N CYS A 179 -0.25 -15.07 2.11
CA CYS A 179 -0.13 -13.83 1.37
C CYS A 179 -1.24 -12.86 1.75
N SER A 180 -0.91 -11.57 1.73
CA SER A 180 -1.83 -10.46 1.95
C SER A 180 -1.67 -9.47 0.81
N PRO A 181 -2.75 -8.97 0.19
CA PRO A 181 -2.64 -7.95 -0.84
C PRO A 181 -2.19 -6.61 -0.27
N ALA A 182 -1.64 -5.77 -1.14
CA ALA A 182 -1.25 -4.40 -0.81
C ALA A 182 -2.46 -3.50 -0.47
N ASP A 183 -2.20 -2.31 0.07
CA ASP A 183 -3.25 -1.33 0.41
C ASP A 183 -3.95 -0.76 -0.82
N LEU A 184 -3.20 -0.52 -1.89
CA LEU A 184 -3.75 -0.11 -3.18
C LEU A 184 -2.89 -0.60 -4.35
N MET A 185 -3.45 -0.53 -5.54
CA MET A 185 -2.71 -0.66 -6.80
C MET A 185 -3.00 0.56 -7.66
N LEU A 186 -1.94 1.18 -8.15
CA LEU A 186 -1.97 2.28 -9.10
C LEU A 186 -1.76 1.71 -10.49
N THR A 187 -2.54 2.16 -11.46
CA THR A 187 -2.34 1.85 -12.88
C THR A 187 -2.26 3.14 -13.66
N PHE A 188 -1.06 3.43 -14.14
CA PHE A 188 -0.71 4.62 -14.91
C PHE A 188 -1.06 4.40 -16.39
N ASN A 189 -1.71 5.39 -16.99
CA ASN A 189 -2.20 5.30 -18.37
C ASN A 189 -1.06 5.50 -19.40
N ASN A 190 0.03 6.14 -18.98
CA ASN A 190 1.19 6.43 -19.81
C ASN A 190 2.45 6.57 -18.95
N ASN A 191 3.62 6.66 -19.60
CA ASN A 191 4.91 6.77 -18.91
C ASN A 191 5.05 8.09 -18.15
N ASP A 192 4.55 9.19 -18.70
CA ASP A 192 4.73 10.53 -18.12
C ASP A 192 4.09 10.61 -16.73
N GLN A 193 2.92 9.99 -16.53
CA GLN A 193 2.27 9.87 -15.22
C GLN A 193 3.10 9.07 -14.21
N PHE A 194 3.70 7.98 -14.66
CA PHE A 194 4.56 7.16 -13.82
C PHE A 194 5.82 7.95 -13.43
N VAL A 195 6.45 8.65 -14.38
CA VAL A 195 7.64 9.48 -14.13
C VAL A 195 7.32 10.66 -13.19
N GLU A 196 6.16 11.31 -13.36
CA GLU A 196 5.68 12.34 -12.42
C GLU A 196 5.55 11.76 -11.01
N PHE A 197 4.83 10.65 -10.86
CA PHE A 197 4.69 9.96 -9.57
C PHE A 197 6.04 9.55 -8.99
N TYR A 198 6.94 9.00 -9.80
CA TYR A 198 8.26 8.58 -9.36
C TYR A 198 9.08 9.77 -8.84
N SER A 199 9.12 10.89 -9.57
CA SER A 199 9.82 12.10 -9.14
C SER A 199 9.30 12.64 -7.80
N GLU A 200 7.99 12.56 -7.58
CA GLU A 200 7.37 12.96 -6.32
C GLU A 200 7.75 12.01 -5.16
N ILE A 201 7.77 10.69 -5.39
CA ILE A 201 8.25 9.72 -4.39
C ILE A 201 9.73 9.94 -4.06
N TYR A 202 10.55 10.21 -5.08
CA TYR A 202 11.96 10.53 -4.87
C TYR A 202 12.14 11.79 -4.02
N THR A 203 11.34 12.82 -4.29
CA THR A 203 11.35 14.07 -3.52
C THR A 203 10.87 13.86 -2.08
N LEU A 204 9.83 13.04 -1.88
CA LEU A 204 9.37 12.62 -0.55
C LEU A 204 10.49 11.93 0.22
N TYR A 205 11.25 11.05 -0.43
CA TYR A 205 12.40 10.39 0.17
C TYR A 205 13.51 11.38 0.57
N GLN A 206 13.92 12.28 -0.34
CA GLN A 206 14.97 13.28 -0.07
C GLN A 206 14.61 14.20 1.11
N ASN A 207 13.33 14.49 1.28
CA ASN A 207 12.83 15.35 2.35
C ASN A 207 12.51 14.59 3.64
N SER A 208 12.54 13.26 3.63
CA SER A 208 12.26 12.45 4.81
C SER A 208 13.42 12.55 5.81
N GLN A 209 13.11 12.93 7.04
CA GLN A 209 14.07 13.06 8.13
C GLN A 209 13.71 12.09 9.26
N GLY A 210 14.73 11.60 9.98
CA GLY A 210 14.50 10.74 11.16
C GLY A 210 13.99 9.33 10.84
N LEU A 211 14.15 8.85 9.60
CA LEU A 211 13.84 7.47 9.24
C LEU A 211 14.74 6.49 10.01
N THR A 212 14.15 5.44 10.58
CA THR A 212 14.90 4.30 11.12
C THR A 212 15.64 3.56 10.01
N GLU A 213 16.70 2.81 10.34
CA GLU A 213 17.47 2.02 9.36
C GLU A 213 16.56 1.09 8.53
N ARG A 214 15.57 0.47 9.18
CA ARG A 214 14.59 -0.37 8.49
C ARG A 214 13.74 0.43 7.49
N GLN A 215 13.27 1.61 7.87
CA GLN A 215 12.48 2.45 6.96
C GLN A 215 13.34 2.98 5.80
N GLN A 216 14.61 3.32 6.04
CA GLN A 216 15.55 3.70 4.98
C GLN A 216 15.76 2.58 3.97
N ARG A 217 15.90 1.33 4.45
CA ARG A 217 16.02 0.13 3.61
C ARG A 217 14.79 -0.06 2.73
N LEU A 218 13.59 -0.03 3.32
CA LEU A 218 12.34 -0.15 2.56
C LEU A 218 12.17 0.96 1.53
N PHE A 219 12.53 2.21 1.86
CA PHE A 219 12.52 3.29 0.88
C PHE A 219 13.51 3.06 -0.26
N THR A 220 14.70 2.54 0.05
CA THR A 220 15.73 2.23 -0.97
C THR A 220 15.23 1.15 -1.92
N GLU A 221 14.63 0.09 -1.39
CA GLU A 221 13.99 -0.98 -2.19
C GLU A 221 12.85 -0.43 -3.06
N THR A 222 12.06 0.50 -2.52
CA THR A 222 11.03 1.22 -3.28
C THR A 222 11.61 1.97 -4.47
N LEU A 223 12.67 2.76 -4.27
CA LEU A 223 13.30 3.50 -5.37
C LEU A 223 13.93 2.57 -6.41
N GLN A 224 14.56 1.47 -5.99
CA GLN A 224 15.09 0.46 -6.91
C GLN A 224 13.98 -0.17 -7.76
N THR A 225 12.84 -0.49 -7.15
CA THR A 225 11.68 -1.04 -7.85
C THR A 225 11.14 -0.04 -8.89
N LEU A 226 11.08 1.25 -8.53
CA LEU A 226 10.65 2.31 -9.45
C LEU A 226 11.64 2.51 -10.61
N ASP A 227 12.94 2.50 -10.34
CA ASP A 227 14.01 2.55 -11.36
C ASP A 227 13.91 1.38 -12.35
N GLU A 228 13.59 0.19 -11.86
CA GLU A 228 13.42 -0.98 -12.72
C GLU A 228 12.16 -0.86 -13.58
N LEU A 229 11.06 -0.36 -13.00
CA LEU A 229 9.80 -0.14 -13.71
C LEU A 229 9.93 0.91 -14.82
N GLU A 230 10.65 2.01 -14.57
CA GLU A 230 10.89 3.07 -15.56
C GLU A 230 11.59 2.55 -16.82
N LYS A 231 12.47 1.55 -16.65
CA LYS A 231 13.25 0.95 -17.75
C LYS A 231 12.45 -0.05 -18.59
N ARG A 232 11.24 -0.44 -18.16
CA ARG A 232 10.44 -1.45 -18.87
C ARG A 232 9.75 -0.86 -20.09
N PRO A 233 9.57 -1.62 -21.19
CA PRO A 233 8.84 -1.15 -22.36
C PRO A 233 7.36 -0.88 -22.02
N VAL A 234 6.90 0.36 -22.22
CA VAL A 234 5.58 0.88 -21.76
C VAL A 234 4.38 0.34 -22.55
N SER A 235 4.54 -0.76 -23.29
CA SER A 235 3.55 -1.25 -24.25
C SER A 235 2.17 -1.64 -23.67
N ALA A 236 2.03 -1.77 -22.35
CA ALA A 236 0.79 -2.17 -21.68
C ALA A 236 0.34 -1.28 -20.50
N GLY A 237 0.96 -0.10 -20.31
CA GLY A 237 0.78 0.69 -19.08
C GLY A 237 1.57 0.12 -17.90
N ILE A 238 1.77 0.92 -16.85
CA ILE A 238 2.54 0.53 -15.66
C ILE A 238 1.56 0.36 -14.50
N SER A 239 1.55 -0.81 -13.88
CA SER A 239 0.77 -1.08 -12.67
C SER A 239 1.70 -1.37 -11.51
N LEU A 240 1.41 -0.77 -10.35
CA LEU A 240 2.25 -0.86 -9.16
C LEU A 240 1.39 -0.98 -7.90
N CYS A 241 1.68 -1.97 -7.07
CA CYS A 241 1.09 -2.09 -5.75
C CYS A 241 1.81 -1.17 -4.75
N VAL A 242 1.06 -0.51 -3.87
CA VAL A 242 1.62 0.33 -2.79
C VAL A 242 1.16 -0.22 -1.46
N GLU A 243 2.13 -0.45 -0.58
CA GLU A 243 1.91 -0.85 0.80
C GLU A 243 2.43 0.23 1.75
N ILE A 244 1.59 0.67 2.69
CA ILE A 244 1.99 1.55 3.77
C ILE A 244 2.56 0.70 4.91
N VAL A 245 3.80 0.98 5.30
CA VAL A 245 4.49 0.25 6.38
C VAL A 245 4.51 1.09 7.63
N THR A 246 3.80 0.67 8.67
CA THR A 246 3.83 1.33 9.98
C THR A 246 4.95 0.77 10.86
N ALA A 247 5.30 1.48 11.94
CA ALA A 247 6.35 1.05 12.88
C ALA A 247 6.12 -0.36 13.48
N ASN A 248 4.87 -0.82 13.53
CA ASN A 248 4.50 -2.11 14.12
C ASN A 248 4.54 -3.29 13.13
N TYR A 249 4.85 -3.06 11.85
CA TYR A 249 4.94 -4.16 10.88
C TYR A 249 6.03 -5.12 11.33
N SER A 250 5.72 -6.41 11.40
CA SER A 250 6.72 -7.45 11.62
C SER A 250 7.45 -7.80 10.31
N PHE A 251 8.48 -8.63 10.41
CA PHE A 251 9.09 -9.27 9.24
C PHE A 251 8.06 -10.05 8.43
N LEU A 252 7.20 -10.82 9.10
CA LEU A 252 6.16 -11.64 8.47
C LEU A 252 5.13 -10.80 7.70
N ASP A 253 4.84 -9.58 8.15
CA ASP A 253 3.92 -8.71 7.43
C ASP A 253 4.50 -8.29 6.07
N ILE A 254 5.81 -8.04 6.00
CA ILE A 254 6.51 -7.72 4.73
C ILE A 254 6.55 -8.96 3.83
N GLU A 255 6.90 -10.12 4.38
CA GLU A 255 6.95 -11.39 3.64
C GLU A 255 5.59 -11.77 3.02
N GLN A 256 4.48 -11.48 3.70
CA GLN A 256 3.14 -11.70 3.17
C GLN A 256 2.86 -10.87 1.92
N LYS A 257 3.42 -9.66 1.86
CA LYS A 257 3.28 -8.73 0.72
C LYS A 257 4.21 -9.13 -0.42
N GLN A 258 5.43 -9.57 -0.11
CA GLN A 258 6.36 -10.13 -1.11
C GLN A 258 5.80 -11.40 -1.75
N SER A 259 5.22 -12.29 -0.94
CA SER A 259 4.52 -13.49 -1.43
C SER A 259 3.36 -13.13 -2.35
N TYR A 260 2.59 -12.08 -2.01
CA TYR A 260 1.52 -11.59 -2.90
C TYR A 260 2.07 -11.07 -4.23
N SER A 261 3.13 -10.25 -4.19
CA SER A 261 3.82 -9.72 -5.37
C SER A 261 4.27 -10.85 -6.29
N TYR A 262 4.95 -11.87 -5.75
CA TYR A 262 5.39 -13.04 -6.49
C TYR A 262 4.22 -13.82 -7.10
N LEU A 263 3.23 -14.19 -6.28
CA LEU A 263 2.11 -15.02 -6.71
C LEU A 263 1.26 -14.32 -7.77
N LYS A 264 1.09 -13.00 -7.69
CA LYS A 264 0.33 -12.22 -8.68
C LYS A 264 1.18 -11.73 -9.84
N GLY A 265 2.50 -11.72 -9.72
CA GLY A 265 3.40 -11.10 -10.70
C GLY A 265 3.16 -9.59 -10.77
N ARG A 266 3.13 -8.93 -9.61
CA ARG A 266 2.87 -7.49 -9.49
C ARG A 266 3.96 -6.85 -8.65
N ASP A 267 4.60 -5.83 -9.19
CA ASP A 267 5.58 -5.05 -8.45
C ASP A 267 4.91 -4.32 -7.27
N ILE A 268 5.62 -4.27 -6.14
CA ILE A 268 5.15 -3.64 -4.92
C ILE A 268 6.21 -2.68 -4.41
N ILE A 269 5.77 -1.49 -4.00
CA ILE A 269 6.59 -0.55 -3.25
C ILE A 269 6.08 -0.42 -1.82
N TYR A 270 7.01 -0.16 -0.92
CA TYR A 270 6.77 0.02 0.51
C TYR A 270 6.99 1.49 0.89
N ILE A 271 5.96 2.11 1.44
CA ILE A 271 5.99 3.50 1.90
C ILE A 271 5.89 3.51 3.42
N PRO A 272 6.97 3.80 4.13
CA PRO A 272 6.95 4.01 5.57
C PRO A 272 5.99 5.12 6.00
N ALA A 273 5.07 4.81 6.92
CA ALA A 273 4.32 5.83 7.65
C ALA A 273 5.23 6.47 8.71
N GLN A 274 5.27 7.81 8.74
CA GLN A 274 6.00 8.61 9.73
C GLN A 274 5.10 9.01 10.91
#